data_AF-A0A1V8Y6R0-F1
#
_entry.id   AF-A0A1V8Y6R0-F1
#
_cell.length_a   1.000
_cell.length_b   1.000
_cell.length_c   1.000
_cell.angle_alpha   90.00
_cell.angle_beta   90.00
_cell.angle_gamma   90.00
#
_symmetry.space_group_name_H-M   'P 1'
#
loop_
_entity.id
_entity.type
_entity.pdbx_description
1 polymer ?
#
loop_
_entity_poly.entity_id
_entity_poly.type
_entity_poly.pdbx_seq_one_letter_code
_entity_poly.pdbx_strand_id
1 'polypeptide(L)'
;MLDWKTVEDALKKYYQTNDEAILELMIKKLDPYIKTCAHNFVFKARSNGVFIPFEDFYSNLMLAIWQGIEDFRNIRTSTFKNVALRRIFIAEKKTWNQYKKTGNKKFDKNGVTYGVTRWEELETLNNNTQHATYDNVEVFIEEKLLIENFKKLDPFKGTFIELLSLGYSSKEICLLLGISQTYDAKTRKKCQRIKESFLKYIS
;
A
#
# COMPACT_ATOMS: atom_id res chain seq x y z
N MET A 1 -8.97 -12.84 15.15
CA MET A 1 -9.29 -11.84 14.11
C MET A 1 -9.48 -10.51 14.82
N LEU A 2 -8.87 -9.42 14.34
CA LEU A 2 -8.92 -8.11 15.00
C LEU A 2 -10.35 -7.55 14.97
N ASP A 3 -10.87 -7.19 16.15
CA ASP A 3 -12.15 -6.50 16.25
C ASP A 3 -11.98 -4.98 16.08
N TRP A 4 -12.26 -4.52 14.87
CA TRP A 4 -12.15 -3.13 14.48
C TRP A 4 -13.13 -2.21 15.20
N LYS A 5 -14.30 -2.71 15.62
CA LYS A 5 -15.30 -1.88 16.30
C LYS A 5 -14.78 -1.47 17.69
N THR A 6 -14.25 -2.43 18.43
CA THR A 6 -13.62 -2.18 19.73
C THR A 6 -12.43 -1.22 19.63
N VAL A 7 -11.65 -1.28 18.54
CA VAL A 7 -10.55 -0.33 18.29
C VAL A 7 -11.10 1.08 18.05
N GLU A 8 -12.14 1.21 17.22
CA GLU A 8 -12.71 2.51 16.87
C GLU A 8 -13.41 3.17 18.06
N ASP A 9 -14.07 2.40 18.92
CA ASP A 9 -14.68 2.91 20.16
C ASP A 9 -13.60 3.37 21.16
N ALA A 10 -12.48 2.65 21.25
CA ALA A 10 -11.34 3.09 22.04
C ALA A 10 -10.68 4.37 21.49
N LEU A 11 -10.60 4.52 20.16
CA LEU A 11 -10.08 5.73 19.51
C LEU A 11 -10.94 6.95 19.83
N LYS A 12 -12.27 6.81 19.76
CA LYS A 12 -13.20 7.88 20.14
C LYS A 12 -12.98 8.32 21.58
N LYS A 13 -12.79 7.36 22.51
CA LYS A 13 -12.50 7.65 23.91
C LYS A 13 -11.16 8.38 24.05
N TYR A 14 -10.11 7.89 23.40
CA TYR A 14 -8.80 8.55 23.36
C TYR A 14 -8.91 9.99 22.86
N TYR A 15 -9.63 10.27 21.77
CA TYR A 15 -9.77 11.64 21.26
C TYR A 15 -10.56 12.58 22.17
N GLN A 16 -11.41 12.05 23.06
CA GLN A 16 -12.14 12.82 24.05
C GLN A 16 -11.30 13.11 25.29
N THR A 17 -10.48 12.14 25.74
CA THR A 17 -9.74 12.24 27.01
C THR A 17 -8.27 12.62 26.84
N ASN A 18 -7.71 12.48 25.63
CA ASN A 18 -6.27 12.49 25.34
C ASN A 18 -5.46 11.60 26.30
N ASP A 19 -6.05 10.48 26.74
CA ASP A 19 -5.42 9.56 27.70
C ASP A 19 -4.47 8.60 26.99
N GLU A 20 -3.17 8.77 27.22
CA GLU A 20 -2.11 7.96 26.62
C GLU A 20 -2.20 6.47 26.98
N ALA A 21 -2.77 6.12 28.14
CA ALA A 21 -2.96 4.72 28.52
C ALA A 21 -3.95 4.00 27.58
N ILE A 22 -4.94 4.73 27.06
CA ILE A 22 -5.87 4.21 26.05
C ILE A 22 -5.14 4.00 24.72
N LEU A 23 -4.27 4.94 24.34
CA LEU A 23 -3.45 4.80 23.13
C LEU A 23 -2.54 3.58 23.21
N GLU A 24 -1.84 3.39 24.32
CA GLU A 24 -0.96 2.24 24.52
C GLU A 24 -1.73 0.92 24.43
N LEU A 25 -2.91 0.84 25.05
CA LEU A 25 -3.77 -0.35 24.99
C LEU A 25 -4.24 -0.63 23.56
N MET A 26 -4.56 0.41 22.78
CA MET A 26 -4.96 0.25 21.38
C MET A 26 -3.81 -0.27 20.53
N ILE A 27 -2.60 0.29 20.69
CA ILE A 27 -1.40 -0.17 19.97
C ILE A 27 -1.14 -1.64 20.31
N LYS A 28 -1.23 -2.04 21.59
CA LYS A 28 -1.10 -3.45 22.01
C LYS A 28 -2.15 -4.35 21.37
N LYS A 29 -3.39 -3.88 21.17
CA LYS A 29 -4.45 -4.64 20.48
C LYS A 29 -4.20 -4.77 18.98
N LEU A 30 -3.63 -3.74 18.36
CA LEU A 30 -3.33 -3.71 16.92
C LEU A 30 -2.05 -4.50 16.58
N ASP A 31 -1.09 -4.59 17.49
CA ASP A 31 0.22 -5.21 17.30
C ASP A 31 0.17 -6.62 16.68
N PRO A 32 -0.63 -7.59 17.20
CA PRO A 32 -0.69 -8.93 16.61
C PRO A 32 -1.14 -8.92 15.14
N TYR A 33 -2.05 -8.01 14.78
CA TYR A 33 -2.51 -7.85 13.41
C TYR A 33 -1.40 -7.26 12.53
N ILE A 34 -0.69 -6.24 13.02
CA ILE A 34 0.44 -5.61 12.32
C ILE A 34 1.57 -6.62 12.07
N LYS A 35 1.92 -7.43 13.08
CA LYS A 35 2.90 -8.52 12.95
C LYS A 35 2.48 -9.53 11.88
N THR A 36 1.20 -9.91 11.85
CA THR A 36 0.65 -10.81 10.81
C THR A 36 0.82 -10.20 9.42
N CYS A 37 0.52 -8.91 9.25
CA CYS A 37 0.73 -8.19 7.98
C CYS A 37 2.22 -8.18 7.58
N ALA A 38 3.12 -7.86 8.51
CA ALA A 38 4.55 -7.85 8.25
C ALA A 38 5.08 -9.23 7.81
N HIS A 39 4.69 -10.31 8.49
CA HIS A 39 5.05 -11.68 8.07
C HIS A 39 4.54 -12.02 6.67
N ASN A 40 3.30 -11.63 6.34
CA ASN A 40 2.75 -11.84 4.99
C ASN A 40 3.54 -11.07 3.92
N PHE A 41 4.01 -9.86 4.23
CA PHE A 41 4.82 -9.07 3.32
C PHE A 41 6.23 -9.64 3.15
N VAL A 42 6.85 -10.16 4.22
CA VAL A 42 8.10 -10.92 4.14
C VAL A 42 7.93 -12.15 3.25
N PHE A 43 6.85 -12.91 3.43
CA PHE A 43 6.56 -14.07 2.58
C PHE A 43 6.42 -13.67 1.10
N LYS A 44 5.69 -12.59 0.83
CA LYS A 44 5.52 -12.02 -0.51
C LYS A 44 6.84 -11.49 -1.11
N ALA A 45 7.72 -10.93 -0.28
CA ALA A 45 9.05 -10.53 -0.70
C ALA A 45 9.87 -11.74 -1.15
N ARG A 46 9.93 -12.76 -0.30
CA ARG A 46 10.63 -14.02 -0.56
C ARG A 46 10.10 -14.72 -1.82
N SER A 47 8.79 -14.77 -2.01
CA SER A 47 8.20 -15.39 -3.21
C SER A 47 8.55 -14.66 -4.51
N ASN A 48 8.89 -13.37 -4.43
CA ASN A 48 9.35 -12.56 -5.56
C ASN A 48 10.89 -12.56 -5.70
N GLY A 49 11.60 -13.39 -4.93
CA GLY A 49 13.07 -13.47 -4.96
C GLY A 49 13.77 -12.28 -4.31
N VAL A 50 13.06 -11.49 -3.50
CA VAL A 50 13.60 -10.32 -2.79
C VAL A 50 13.64 -10.60 -1.30
N PHE A 51 14.75 -10.27 -0.65
CA PHE A 51 14.86 -10.34 0.79
C PHE A 51 14.64 -8.94 1.39
N ILE A 52 13.52 -8.77 2.10
CA ILE A 52 13.27 -7.59 2.93
C ILE A 52 13.03 -8.10 4.37
N PRO A 53 13.78 -7.62 5.36
CA PRO A 53 13.63 -8.00 6.76
C PRO A 53 12.20 -7.78 7.29
N PHE A 54 11.81 -8.60 8.27
CA PHE A 54 10.54 -8.43 8.96
C PHE A 54 10.45 -7.08 9.67
N GLU A 55 11.57 -6.68 10.27
CA GLU A 55 11.75 -5.49 11.08
C GLU A 55 11.42 -4.23 10.29
N ASP A 56 11.79 -4.17 9.00
CA ASP A 56 11.51 -3.01 8.17
C ASP A 56 10.03 -2.89 7.82
N PHE A 57 9.40 -4.01 7.47
CA PHE A 57 7.94 -4.01 7.25
C PHE A 57 7.21 -3.64 8.54
N TYR A 58 7.57 -4.27 9.66
CA TYR A 58 6.93 -4.05 10.95
C TYR A 58 7.08 -2.59 11.42
N SER A 59 8.28 -2.02 11.34
CA SER A 59 8.56 -0.65 11.78
C SER A 59 7.80 0.37 10.93
N ASN A 60 7.82 0.21 9.60
CA ASN A 60 7.07 1.09 8.71
C ASN A 60 5.56 0.96 8.91
N LEU A 61 5.05 -0.24 9.20
CA LEU A 61 3.64 -0.47 9.49
C LEU A 61 3.22 0.19 10.82
N MET A 62 4.01 0.03 11.88
CA MET A 62 3.72 0.67 13.17
C MET A 62 3.67 2.18 13.06
N LEU A 63 4.65 2.78 12.38
CA LEU A 63 4.67 4.22 12.12
C LEU A 63 3.43 4.66 11.32
N ALA A 64 3.08 3.93 10.27
CA ALA A 64 1.93 4.27 9.42
C ALA A 64 0.58 4.13 10.16
N ILE A 65 0.47 3.17 11.08
CA ILE A 65 -0.72 3.01 11.92
C ILE A 65 -0.80 4.13 12.95
N TRP A 66 0.31 4.48 13.61
CA TRP A 66 0.34 5.61 14.55
C TRP A 66 -0.06 6.92 13.86
N GLN A 67 0.52 7.22 12.69
CA GLN A 67 0.11 8.36 11.86
C GLN A 67 -1.36 8.26 11.45
N GLY A 68 -1.83 7.05 11.13
CA GLY A 68 -3.23 6.79 10.80
C GLY A 68 -4.18 7.07 11.96
N ILE A 69 -3.77 6.82 13.20
CA ILE A 69 -4.51 7.18 14.41
C ILE A 69 -4.59 8.70 14.50
N GLU A 70 -3.46 9.40 14.53
CA GLU A 70 -3.44 10.86 14.67
C GLU A 70 -4.25 11.58 13.58
N ASP A 71 -4.10 11.16 12.31
CA ASP A 71 -4.83 11.75 11.20
C ASP A 71 -6.33 11.45 11.24
N PHE A 72 -6.73 10.27 11.77
CA PHE A 72 -8.13 9.86 11.82
C PHE A 72 -8.98 10.78 12.68
N ARG A 73 -8.40 11.49 13.65
CA ARG A 73 -9.09 12.51 14.45
C ARG A 73 -9.87 13.53 13.60
N ASN A 74 -9.34 13.85 12.42
CA ASN A 74 -9.90 14.85 11.51
C ASN A 74 -10.73 14.25 10.36
N ILE A 75 -10.76 12.92 10.22
CA ILE A 75 -11.43 12.23 9.11
C ILE A 75 -12.84 11.80 9.55
N ARG A 76 -13.88 12.43 8.98
CA ARG A 76 -15.29 12.12 9.31
C ARG A 76 -15.99 11.19 8.32
N THR A 77 -15.39 10.98 7.15
CA THR A 77 -16.04 10.32 6.00
C THR A 77 -15.70 8.83 5.87
N SER A 78 -14.84 8.29 6.73
CA SER A 78 -14.33 6.93 6.65
C SER A 78 -14.28 6.26 8.02
N THR A 79 -14.14 4.94 8.05
CA THR A 79 -13.91 4.17 9.28
C THR A 79 -12.43 4.05 9.56
N PHE A 80 -12.06 3.86 10.83
CA PHE A 80 -10.64 3.71 11.17
C PHE A 80 -10.02 2.50 10.46
N LYS A 81 -10.80 1.42 10.33
CA LYS A 81 -10.39 0.22 9.57
C LYS A 81 -9.91 0.58 8.16
N ASN A 82 -10.66 1.39 7.43
CA ASN A 82 -10.32 1.74 6.05
C ASN A 82 -9.06 2.62 6.00
N VAL A 83 -8.93 3.56 6.93
CA VAL A 83 -7.71 4.38 7.07
C VAL A 83 -6.51 3.50 7.37
N ALA A 84 -6.63 2.60 8.35
CA ALA A 84 -5.57 1.66 8.73
C ALA A 84 -5.16 0.75 7.57
N LEU A 85 -6.11 0.15 6.84
CA LEU A 85 -5.81 -0.69 5.68
C LEU A 85 -5.10 0.08 4.56
N ARG A 86 -5.51 1.32 4.29
CA ARG A 86 -4.85 2.17 3.29
C ARG A 86 -3.42 2.53 3.74
N ARG A 87 -3.23 2.88 5.01
CA ARG A 87 -1.91 3.16 5.59
C ARG A 87 -0.99 1.95 5.52
N ILE A 88 -1.50 0.76 5.83
CA ILE A 88 -0.78 -0.52 5.69
C ILE A 88 -0.33 -0.75 4.25
N PHE A 89 -1.22 -0.55 3.28
CA PHE A 89 -0.90 -0.69 1.86
C PHE A 89 0.21 0.28 1.41
N ILE A 90 0.11 1.55 1.81
CA ILE A 90 1.13 2.56 1.50
C ILE A 90 2.47 2.21 2.17
N ALA A 91 2.45 1.78 3.43
CA ALA A 91 3.63 1.39 4.18
C ALA A 91 4.33 0.17 3.56
N GLU A 92 3.57 -0.82 3.08
CA GLU A 92 4.11 -1.93 2.32
C GLU A 92 4.89 -1.40 1.11
N LYS A 93 4.24 -0.59 0.26
CA LYS A 93 4.86 -0.05 -0.97
C LYS A 93 6.09 0.83 -0.67
N LYS A 94 6.02 1.64 0.38
CA LYS A 94 7.14 2.45 0.83
C LYS A 94 8.33 1.56 1.22
N THR A 95 8.09 0.48 1.93
CA THR A 95 9.13 -0.49 2.31
C THR A 95 9.73 -1.14 1.06
N TRP A 96 8.92 -1.59 0.11
CA TRP A 96 9.42 -2.11 -1.17
C TRP A 96 10.27 -1.11 -1.94
N ASN A 97 9.89 0.17 -1.94
CA ASN A 97 10.63 1.22 -2.63
C ASN A 97 11.98 1.51 -1.98
N GLN A 98 12.11 1.37 -0.65
CA GLN A 98 13.42 1.49 0.03
C GLN A 98 14.44 0.46 -0.49
N TYR A 99 13.96 -0.69 -0.93
CA TYR A 99 14.76 -1.80 -1.45
C TYR A 99 14.86 -1.80 -2.98
N LYS A 100 14.28 -0.82 -3.66
CA LYS A 100 14.40 -0.65 -5.12
C LYS A 100 15.75 -0.02 -5.43
N LYS A 101 16.59 -0.71 -6.23
CA LYS A 101 17.81 -0.14 -6.80
C LYS A 101 17.59 0.11 -8.31
N THR A 102 18.18 1.16 -8.85
CA THR A 102 18.26 1.36 -10.31
C THR A 102 19.32 0.41 -10.87
N GLY A 103 18.91 -0.48 -11.77
CA GLY A 103 19.82 -1.39 -12.47
C GLY A 103 20.44 -0.73 -13.69
N ASN A 104 21.77 -0.75 -13.82
CA ASN A 104 22.50 -0.24 -14.98
C ASN A 104 22.67 -1.29 -16.12
N LYS A 105 21.92 -2.39 -16.10
CA LYS A 105 22.10 -3.49 -17.07
C LYS A 105 21.05 -3.48 -18.18
N LYS A 106 21.54 -3.53 -19.42
CA LYS A 106 20.84 -3.60 -20.72
C LYS A 106 19.78 -4.73 -20.87
N PHE A 107 19.65 -5.62 -19.87
CA PHE A 107 18.73 -6.77 -19.90
C PHE A 107 17.60 -6.67 -18.85
N ASP A 108 17.53 -5.59 -18.08
CA ASP A 108 16.45 -5.37 -17.12
C ASP A 108 15.21 -4.85 -17.85
N LYS A 109 14.17 -5.69 -17.95
CA LYS A 109 12.86 -5.27 -18.48
C LYS A 109 12.29 -4.20 -17.54
N ASN A 110 12.36 -2.94 -17.98
CA ASN A 110 11.90 -1.71 -17.29
C ASN A 110 12.84 -1.13 -16.20
N GLY A 111 14.12 -1.50 -16.15
CA GLY A 111 15.12 -0.83 -15.29
C GLY A 111 14.85 -0.88 -13.76
N VAL A 112 13.88 -1.68 -13.32
CA VAL A 112 13.56 -1.88 -11.90
C VAL A 112 14.19 -3.18 -11.44
N THR A 113 15.28 -3.07 -10.69
CA THR A 113 15.86 -4.17 -9.94
C THR A 113 15.52 -3.94 -8.47
N TYR A 114 14.86 -4.89 -7.83
CA TYR A 114 14.91 -4.91 -6.37
C TYR A 114 16.33 -5.31 -6.01
N GLY A 115 16.96 -4.58 -5.08
CA GLY A 115 18.26 -4.95 -4.56
C GLY A 115 18.13 -6.38 -4.07
N VAL A 116 18.59 -7.31 -4.91
CA VAL A 116 18.81 -8.66 -4.49
C VAL A 116 19.91 -8.48 -3.47
N THR A 117 19.57 -8.52 -2.19
CA THR A 117 20.50 -8.93 -1.14
C THR A 117 20.83 -10.40 -1.41
N ARG A 118 21.33 -10.69 -2.62
CA ARG A 118 22.21 -11.80 -2.91
C ARG A 118 23.42 -11.39 -2.10
N TRP A 119 23.62 -12.08 -0.99
CA TRP A 119 24.89 -12.20 -0.28
C TRP A 119 26.03 -11.50 -1.03
N GLU A 120 26.20 -10.21 -0.76
CA GLU A 120 27.52 -9.63 -0.83
C GLU A 120 28.09 -10.00 0.52
N GLU A 121 29.01 -10.98 0.50
CA GLU A 121 29.86 -11.28 1.63
C GLU A 121 30.42 -9.96 2.17
N LEU A 122 30.54 -9.86 3.49
CA LEU A 122 30.97 -8.66 4.23
C LEU A 122 32.30 -8.04 3.76
N GLU A 123 32.99 -8.64 2.80
CA GLU A 123 34.29 -8.21 2.27
C GLU A 123 34.23 -7.11 1.21
N THR A 124 33.08 -6.80 0.60
CA THR A 124 33.00 -5.79 -0.50
C THR A 124 32.52 -4.40 -0.10
N LEU A 125 32.36 -4.10 1.19
CA LEU A 125 32.08 -2.74 1.68
C LEU A 125 33.33 -1.86 1.64
N ASN A 126 33.81 -1.57 0.43
CA ASN A 126 34.65 -0.41 0.20
C ASN A 126 34.17 0.31 -1.06
N ASN A 127 33.79 1.57 -0.86
CA ASN A 127 33.58 2.64 -1.83
C ASN A 127 32.12 3.00 -2.17
N ASN A 128 31.75 4.19 -1.66
CA ASN A 128 30.87 5.20 -2.26
C ASN A 128 29.36 5.06 -2.02
N THR A 129 28.95 5.42 -0.81
CA THR A 129 27.62 5.97 -0.51
C THR A 129 27.51 7.40 -1.02
N GLN A 130 26.64 7.65 -2.00
CA GLN A 130 26.12 8.98 -2.30
C GLN A 130 24.60 9.01 -2.05
N HIS A 131 24.19 9.98 -1.23
CA HIS A 131 22.82 10.25 -0.84
C HIS A 131 21.96 10.70 -2.02
N ALA A 132 20.67 10.34 -2.04
CA ALA A 132 19.66 11.09 -2.79
C ALA A 132 18.31 11.09 -2.07
N THR A 133 17.78 12.31 -1.90
CA THR A 133 16.50 12.68 -1.29
C THR A 133 15.68 13.43 -2.35
N TYR A 134 14.35 13.31 -2.32
CA TYR A 134 13.31 13.96 -3.15
C TYR A 134 12.96 13.33 -4.53
N ASP A 135 12.01 12.38 -4.55
CA ASP A 135 11.33 11.90 -5.79
C ASP A 135 9.81 11.64 -5.64
N ASN A 136 9.22 11.79 -4.44
CA ASN A 136 7.87 11.25 -4.18
C ASN A 136 6.68 12.09 -4.73
N VAL A 137 6.90 13.37 -5.05
CA VAL A 137 5.81 14.27 -5.52
C VAL A 137 5.59 14.16 -7.02
N GLU A 138 6.66 14.02 -7.80
CA GLU A 138 6.59 13.89 -9.27
C GLU A 138 5.88 12.59 -9.68
N VAL A 139 6.16 11.48 -9.00
CA VAL A 139 5.51 10.17 -9.23
C VAL A 139 3.99 10.23 -9.03
N PHE A 140 3.51 11.02 -8.05
CA PHE A 140 2.07 11.14 -7.79
C PHE A 140 1.36 12.00 -8.85
N ILE A 141 2.05 13.02 -9.38
CA ILE A 141 1.55 13.87 -10.46
C ILE A 141 1.45 13.07 -11.76
N GLU A 142 2.46 12.23 -12.06
CA GLU A 142 2.48 11.36 -13.24
C GLU A 142 1.37 10.29 -13.21
N GLU A 143 1.14 9.64 -12.07
CA GLU A 143 0.07 8.64 -11.94
C GLU A 143 -1.31 9.24 -12.21
N LYS A 144 -1.58 10.43 -11.66
CA LYS A 144 -2.86 11.13 -11.86
C LYS A 144 -3.08 11.49 -13.33
N LEU A 145 -2.06 12.02 -14.01
CA LEU A 145 -2.12 12.37 -15.43
C LEU A 145 -2.38 11.14 -16.32
N LEU A 146 -1.74 10.00 -16.02
CA LEU A 146 -1.95 8.74 -16.75
C LEU A 146 -3.40 8.24 -16.63
N ILE A 147 -3.97 8.30 -15.43
CA ILE A 147 -5.36 7.89 -15.19
C ILE A 147 -6.33 8.84 -15.90
N GLU A 148 -6.10 10.15 -15.84
CA GLU A 148 -6.93 11.13 -16.56
C GLU A 148 -6.90 10.92 -18.07
N ASN A 149 -5.72 10.66 -18.65
CA ASN A 149 -5.59 10.39 -20.07
C ASN A 149 -6.25 9.07 -20.48
N PHE A 150 -6.13 8.02 -19.68
CA PHE A 150 -6.84 6.76 -19.92
C PHE A 150 -8.37 6.95 -19.84
N LYS A 151 -8.85 7.78 -18.92
CA LYS A 151 -10.27 8.11 -18.77
C LYS A 151 -10.83 8.89 -19.96
N LYS A 152 -10.02 9.67 -20.67
CA LYS A 152 -10.42 10.29 -21.95
C LYS A 152 -10.65 9.27 -23.05
N LEU A 153 -9.94 8.14 -23.04
CA LEU A 153 -10.09 7.07 -24.03
C LEU A 153 -11.27 6.14 -23.72
N ASP A 154 -11.44 5.78 -22.45
CA ASP A 154 -12.54 4.94 -21.98
C ASP A 154 -13.01 5.45 -20.61
N PRO A 155 -14.06 6.28 -20.57
CA PRO A 155 -14.51 6.90 -19.32
C PRO A 155 -14.90 5.89 -18.25
N PHE A 156 -15.48 4.76 -18.65
CA PHE A 156 -15.93 3.73 -17.73
C PHE A 156 -14.74 2.98 -17.13
N LYS A 157 -13.81 2.50 -17.95
CA LYS A 157 -12.61 1.82 -17.46
C LYS A 157 -11.70 2.77 -16.69
N GLY A 158 -11.56 4.02 -17.15
CA GLY A 158 -10.79 5.05 -16.46
C GLY A 158 -11.33 5.35 -15.07
N THR A 159 -12.64 5.51 -14.92
CA THR A 159 -13.27 5.70 -13.60
C THR A 159 -13.06 4.47 -12.69
N PHE A 160 -13.10 3.26 -13.25
CA PHE A 160 -12.78 2.05 -12.49
C PHE A 160 -11.33 2.04 -11.98
N ILE A 161 -10.37 2.44 -12.81
CA ILE A 161 -8.94 2.53 -12.42
C ILE A 161 -8.69 3.67 -11.42
N GLU A 162 -9.35 4.81 -11.57
CA GLU A 162 -9.31 5.93 -10.63
C GLU A 162 -9.82 5.51 -9.24
N LEU A 163 -10.95 4.82 -9.17
CA LEU A 163 -11.46 4.33 -7.89
C LEU A 163 -10.52 3.28 -7.28
N LEU A 164 -9.81 2.48 -8.09
CA LEU A 164 -8.76 1.60 -7.58
C LEU A 164 -7.58 2.38 -7.01
N SER A 165 -7.12 3.46 -7.65
CA SER A 165 -5.99 4.27 -7.15
C SER A 165 -6.35 4.99 -5.84
N LEU A 166 -7.62 5.41 -5.70
CA LEU A 166 -8.21 5.95 -4.47
C LEU A 166 -8.39 4.90 -3.36
N GLY A 167 -8.25 3.61 -3.67
CA GLY A 167 -8.19 2.52 -2.70
C GLY A 167 -9.48 1.70 -2.54
N TYR A 168 -10.48 1.88 -3.40
CA TYR A 168 -11.67 1.03 -3.39
C TYR A 168 -11.34 -0.39 -3.87
N SER A 169 -11.97 -1.40 -3.27
CA SER A 169 -11.84 -2.78 -3.75
C SER A 169 -12.64 -2.98 -5.05
N SER A 170 -12.21 -3.92 -5.90
CA SER A 170 -12.94 -4.25 -7.12
C SER A 170 -14.41 -4.66 -6.87
N LYS A 171 -14.72 -5.22 -5.69
CA LYS A 171 -16.09 -5.52 -5.28
C LYS A 171 -16.90 -4.25 -5.06
N GLU A 172 -16.38 -3.31 -4.26
CA GLU A 172 -17.06 -2.04 -3.97
C GLU A 172 -17.26 -1.22 -5.24
N ILE A 173 -16.26 -1.16 -6.12
CA ILE A 173 -16.36 -0.45 -7.39
C ILE A 173 -17.43 -1.08 -8.28
N CYS A 174 -17.51 -2.40 -8.34
CA CYS A 174 -18.55 -3.07 -9.14
C CYS A 174 -19.96 -2.78 -8.64
N LEU A 175 -20.15 -2.67 -7.33
CA LEU A 175 -21.43 -2.30 -6.73
C LEU A 175 -21.72 -0.81 -6.98
N LEU A 176 -20.72 0.06 -6.78
CA LEU A 176 -20.83 1.52 -6.90
C LEU A 176 -21.07 1.99 -8.34
N LEU A 177 -20.42 1.34 -9.31
CA LEU A 177 -20.60 1.61 -10.75
C LEU A 177 -21.75 0.81 -11.38
N GLY A 178 -22.52 0.05 -10.60
CA GLY A 178 -23.65 -0.75 -11.10
C GLY A 178 -23.25 -1.85 -12.10
N ILE A 179 -21.99 -2.31 -12.05
CA ILE A 179 -21.45 -3.32 -12.97
C ILE A 179 -22.12 -4.67 -12.75
N SER A 180 -22.42 -4.99 -11.49
CA SER A 180 -23.14 -6.17 -11.07
C SER A 180 -23.70 -5.98 -9.66
N GLN A 181 -24.86 -6.56 -9.39
CA GLN A 181 -25.47 -6.63 -8.06
C GLN A 181 -24.71 -7.59 -7.13
N THR A 182 -23.93 -8.51 -7.70
CA THR A 182 -23.13 -9.50 -6.95
C THR A 182 -21.72 -9.62 -7.51
N TYR A 183 -20.74 -9.90 -6.63
CA TYR A 183 -19.34 -10.03 -7.03
C TYR A 183 -18.98 -11.47 -7.40
N ASP A 184 -19.58 -11.95 -8.48
CA ASP A 184 -19.46 -13.31 -9.00
C ASP A 184 -18.18 -13.52 -9.85
N ALA A 185 -17.96 -14.76 -10.32
CA ALA A 185 -16.79 -15.09 -11.15
C ALA A 185 -16.73 -14.29 -12.47
N LYS A 186 -17.89 -14.02 -13.08
CA LYS A 186 -18.00 -13.21 -14.30
C LYS A 186 -17.59 -11.77 -14.05
N THR A 187 -18.04 -11.17 -12.96
CA THR A 187 -17.69 -9.81 -12.54
C THR A 187 -16.21 -9.70 -12.22
N ARG A 188 -15.62 -10.68 -11.52
CA ARG A 188 -14.17 -10.76 -11.29
C ARG A 188 -13.37 -10.77 -12.59
N LYS A 189 -13.79 -11.59 -13.56
CA LYS A 189 -13.13 -11.67 -14.88
C LYS A 189 -13.26 -10.36 -15.67
N LYS A 190 -14.39 -9.65 -15.53
CA LYS A 190 -14.56 -8.30 -16.12
C LYS A 190 -13.61 -7.28 -15.48
N CYS A 191 -13.50 -7.26 -14.14
CA CYS A 191 -12.53 -6.41 -13.44
C CYS A 191 -11.09 -6.68 -13.88
N GLN A 192 -10.73 -7.95 -14.02
CA GLN A 192 -9.41 -8.36 -14.48
C GLN A 192 -9.12 -7.80 -15.88
N ARG A 193 -10.06 -7.94 -16.83
CA ARG A 193 -9.91 -7.39 -18.19
C ARG A 193 -9.74 -5.87 -18.21
N ILE A 194 -10.39 -5.15 -17.29
CA ILE A 194 -10.22 -3.69 -17.16
C ILE A 194 -8.80 -3.35 -16.69
N LYS A 195 -8.28 -4.06 -15.69
CA LYS A 195 -6.89 -3.91 -15.21
C LYS A 195 -5.88 -4.24 -16.31
N GLU A 196 -6.10 -5.31 -17.06
CA GLU A 196 -5.28 -5.69 -18.21
C GLU A 196 -5.32 -4.65 -19.32
N SER A 197 -6.48 -4.03 -19.58
CA SER A 197 -6.63 -2.95 -20.56
C SER A 197 -5.83 -1.71 -20.17
N PHE A 198 -5.81 -1.34 -18.88
CA PHE A 198 -5.00 -0.23 -18.39
C PHE A 198 -3.52 -0.56 -18.42
N LEU A 199 -3.14 -1.79 -18.04
CA LEU A 199 -1.75 -2.25 -18.13
C LEU A 199 -1.21 -2.16 -19.57
N LYS A 200 -2.02 -2.54 -20.56
CA LYS A 200 -1.68 -2.38 -21.99
C LYS A 200 -1.59 -0.93 -22.45
N TYR A 201 -2.29 0.00 -21.79
CA TYR A 201 -2.25 1.41 -22.13
C TYR A 201 -0.97 2.09 -21.61
N ILE A 202 -0.47 1.66 -20.45
CA ILE A 202 0.74 2.20 -19.82
C ILE A 202 2.03 1.45 -20.20
N SER A 203 1.90 0.35 -20.95
CA SER A 203 3.04 -0.43 -21.50
C SER A 203 3.37 0.04 -22.90
#